data_AF-A0A1H0AXT4-F1
#
_entry.id   AF-A0A1H0AXT4-F1
#
_cell.length_a   1.000
_cell.length_b   1.000
_cell.length_c   1.000
_cell.angle_alpha   90.00
_cell.angle_beta   90.00
_cell.angle_gamma   90.00
#
_symmetry.space_group_name_H-M   'P 1'
#
loop_
_entity.id
_entity.type
_entity.pdbx_description
1 polymer ?
#
loop_
_entity_poly.entity_id
_entity_poly.type
_entity_poly.pdbx_seq_one_letter_code
_entity_poly.pdbx_strand_id
1 'polypeptide(L)'
;MTATEAGPGLPARAWHLSTAVVAAVATALLVGLPAVAGEPGRLVAVAVLQVALVAAWVPATGIPGRAGAPALGLAAAAGADLLVVVPERPEIGALLAVPGLGLLAAVLHQMLRRAPRSDVVGSLAGVLLLVTTVAALAVLLLLPAAGDGTAAVSPLLVVGATLLVGSLVDLLLPRPVIAAGVPQGVPALVLGVLAGVAVAVVGSGADDVATVLGALVAGLALGAVAALTGLAAGYVVAAGPRRAWAAALLQAVLPFAAAAPVAFSVLLQKVL
;
A
#
# COMPACT_ATOMS: atom_id res chain seq x y z
N MET A 1 -4.35 -25.24 -27.40
CA MET A 1 -5.07 -24.08 -26.85
C MET A 1 -4.08 -22.97 -26.61
N THR A 2 -4.04 -22.00 -27.50
CA THR A 2 -3.17 -20.81 -27.45
C THR A 2 -3.74 -19.80 -26.46
N ALA A 3 -2.91 -19.34 -25.53
CA ALA A 3 -3.27 -18.44 -24.43
C ALA A 3 -3.43 -16.98 -24.90
N THR A 4 -4.46 -16.69 -25.69
CA THR A 4 -4.69 -15.35 -26.27
C THR A 4 -6.07 -14.74 -25.99
N GLU A 5 -6.79 -15.20 -24.98
CA GLU A 5 -7.99 -14.47 -24.52
C GLU A 5 -8.00 -14.38 -23.00
N ALA A 6 -7.14 -13.50 -22.48
CA ALA A 6 -7.58 -12.69 -21.34
C ALA A 6 -8.70 -11.79 -21.89
N GLY A 7 -9.89 -11.84 -21.28
CA GLY A 7 -11.08 -11.10 -21.72
C GLY A 7 -10.85 -9.59 -21.91
N PRO A 8 -11.87 -8.83 -22.37
CA PRO A 8 -11.71 -7.45 -22.85
C PRO A 8 -11.10 -6.56 -21.76
N GLY A 9 -9.78 -6.42 -21.82
CA GLY A 9 -8.93 -5.91 -20.76
C GLY A 9 -7.62 -5.46 -21.36
N LEU A 10 -7.03 -4.43 -20.77
CA LEU A 10 -5.81 -3.80 -21.29
C LEU A 10 -4.70 -4.85 -21.51
N PRO A 11 -3.90 -4.73 -22.58
CA PRO A 11 -2.77 -5.63 -22.80
C PRO A 11 -1.85 -5.62 -21.58
N ALA A 12 -1.30 -6.79 -21.21
CA ALA A 12 -0.50 -6.98 -20.00
C ALA A 12 0.67 -5.99 -19.84
N ARG A 13 1.17 -5.40 -20.94
CA ARG A 13 2.20 -4.34 -20.92
C ARG A 13 1.66 -3.00 -20.41
N ALA A 14 0.47 -2.60 -20.86
CA ALA A 14 -0.17 -1.36 -20.42
C ALA A 14 -0.51 -1.41 -18.93
N TRP A 15 -0.84 -2.60 -18.43
CA TRP A 15 -1.03 -2.87 -17.00
C TRP A 15 0.20 -2.51 -16.17
N HIS A 16 1.32 -3.18 -16.45
CA HIS A 16 2.55 -3.00 -15.67
C HIS A 16 3.13 -1.61 -15.79
N LEU A 17 3.01 -0.99 -16.97
CA LEU A 17 3.38 0.41 -17.14
C LEU A 17 2.53 1.32 -16.25
N SER A 18 1.20 1.10 -16.19
CA SER A 18 0.34 1.90 -15.32
C SER A 18 0.66 1.70 -13.84
N THR A 19 0.89 0.46 -13.39
CA THR A 19 1.29 0.18 -12.00
C THR A 19 2.64 0.81 -11.66
N ALA A 20 3.62 0.72 -12.57
CA ALA A 20 4.94 1.35 -12.41
C ALA A 20 4.82 2.88 -12.28
N VAL A 21 4.04 3.53 -13.15
CA VAL A 21 3.80 4.98 -13.11
C VAL A 21 3.13 5.38 -11.81
N VAL A 22 2.08 4.66 -11.39
CA VAL A 22 1.39 4.98 -10.13
C VAL A 22 2.30 4.78 -8.93
N ALA A 23 3.10 3.71 -8.89
CA ALA A 23 4.07 3.47 -7.81
C ALA A 23 5.12 4.59 -7.76
N ALA A 24 5.64 5.02 -8.90
CA ALA A 24 6.57 6.16 -8.98
C ALA A 24 5.93 7.46 -8.50
N VAL A 25 4.68 7.76 -8.92
CA VAL A 25 3.94 8.95 -8.48
C VAL A 25 3.64 8.90 -6.98
N ALA A 26 3.20 7.76 -6.44
CA ALA A 26 2.95 7.60 -5.01
C ALA A 26 4.24 7.82 -4.19
N THR A 27 5.36 7.26 -4.64
CA THR A 27 6.68 7.49 -4.02
C THR A 27 7.07 8.96 -4.09
N ALA A 28 6.94 9.58 -5.26
CA ALA A 28 7.28 10.99 -5.46
C ALA A 28 6.40 11.94 -4.63
N LEU A 29 5.12 11.62 -4.42
CA LEU A 29 4.24 12.37 -3.52
C LEU A 29 4.70 12.23 -2.07
N LEU A 30 4.92 11.01 -1.61
CA LEU A 30 5.30 10.72 -0.22
C LEU A 30 6.68 11.28 0.15
N VAL A 31 7.59 11.42 -0.81
CA VAL A 31 8.95 11.96 -0.59
C VAL A 31 9.04 13.45 -0.93
N GLY A 32 8.49 13.85 -2.07
CA GLY A 32 8.66 15.19 -2.63
C GLY A 32 7.78 16.25 -1.96
N LEU A 33 6.51 15.95 -1.64
CA LEU A 33 5.63 16.94 -1.03
C LEU A 33 6.12 17.39 0.36
N PRO A 34 6.57 16.49 1.26
CA PRO A 34 7.18 16.88 2.52
C PRO A 34 8.47 17.69 2.35
N ALA A 35 9.25 17.42 1.30
CA ALA A 35 10.49 18.16 1.04
C ALA A 35 10.25 19.64 0.69
N VAL A 36 9.10 19.96 0.09
CA VAL A 36 8.75 21.35 -0.30
C VAL A 36 7.82 22.05 0.70
N ALA A 37 6.99 21.30 1.42
CA ALA A 37 5.92 21.85 2.26
C ALA A 37 5.90 21.29 3.70
N GLY A 38 6.93 20.54 4.12
CA GLY A 38 7.07 20.03 5.49
C GLY A 38 5.95 19.09 5.91
N GLU A 39 5.49 19.24 7.16
CA GLU A 39 4.40 18.45 7.74
C GLU A 39 3.06 18.57 6.96
N PRO A 40 2.59 19.78 6.56
CA PRO A 40 1.44 19.91 5.66
C PRO A 40 1.60 19.10 4.38
N GLY A 41 2.79 19.12 3.78
CA GLY A 41 3.09 18.33 2.59
C GLY A 41 2.91 16.83 2.81
N ARG A 42 3.36 16.33 3.97
CA ARG A 42 3.17 14.92 4.35
C ARG A 42 1.72 14.55 4.56
N LEU A 43 0.96 15.39 5.26
CA LEU A 43 -0.47 15.19 5.47
C LEU A 43 -1.21 15.11 4.14
N VAL A 44 -0.95 16.05 3.22
CA VAL A 44 -1.59 16.05 1.90
C VAL A 44 -1.20 14.79 1.10
N ALA A 45 0.07 14.38 1.12
CA ALA A 45 0.49 13.16 0.41
C ALA A 45 -0.22 11.91 0.94
N VAL A 46 -0.30 11.73 2.27
CA VAL A 46 -1.01 10.61 2.90
C VAL A 46 -2.50 10.65 2.59
N ALA A 47 -3.15 11.81 2.74
CA ALA A 47 -4.56 11.98 2.45
C ALA A 47 -4.89 11.66 0.97
N VAL A 48 -4.04 12.07 0.03
CA VAL A 48 -4.19 11.73 -1.40
C VAL A 48 -4.12 10.21 -1.61
N LEU A 49 -3.18 9.52 -0.98
CA LEU A 49 -3.06 8.06 -1.08
C LEU A 49 -4.26 7.34 -0.44
N GLN A 50 -4.73 7.81 0.71
CA GLN A 50 -5.93 7.26 1.37
C GLN A 50 -7.16 7.42 0.47
N VAL A 51 -7.40 8.62 -0.08
CA VAL A 51 -8.54 8.87 -0.98
C VAL A 51 -8.42 8.03 -2.25
N ALA A 52 -7.22 7.92 -2.83
CA ALA A 52 -6.97 7.09 -4.01
C ALA A 52 -7.26 5.61 -3.72
N LEU A 53 -6.82 5.09 -2.57
CA LEU A 53 -7.08 3.71 -2.15
C LEU A 53 -8.58 3.47 -1.95
N VAL A 54 -9.28 4.37 -1.26
CA VAL A 54 -10.73 4.28 -1.04
C VAL A 54 -11.51 4.31 -2.37
N ALA A 55 -11.15 5.22 -3.26
CA ALA A 55 -11.78 5.34 -4.59
C ALA A 55 -11.54 4.10 -5.45
N ALA A 56 -10.34 3.51 -5.36
CA ALA A 56 -9.95 2.31 -6.08
C ALA A 56 -10.57 1.02 -5.51
N TRP A 57 -10.89 0.99 -4.22
CA TRP A 57 -11.20 -0.25 -3.51
C TRP A 57 -12.34 -1.05 -4.12
N VAL A 58 -13.54 -0.46 -4.20
CA VAL A 58 -14.73 -1.12 -4.75
C VAL A 58 -14.58 -1.50 -6.23
N PRO A 59 -14.09 -0.62 -7.13
CA PRO A 59 -13.89 -1.00 -8.52
C PRO A 59 -12.78 -2.04 -8.75
N ALA A 60 -11.79 -2.15 -7.84
CA ALA A 60 -10.74 -3.17 -7.93
C ALA A 60 -11.18 -4.53 -7.36
N THR A 61 -11.83 -4.54 -6.20
CA THR A 61 -12.17 -5.78 -5.44
C THR A 61 -13.55 -6.35 -5.77
N GLY A 62 -14.44 -5.53 -6.35
CA GLY A 62 -15.80 -5.96 -6.65
C GLY A 62 -16.75 -6.05 -5.45
N ILE A 63 -16.29 -5.69 -4.23
CA ILE A 63 -17.03 -5.85 -2.96
C ILE A 63 -18.46 -5.27 -3.05
N PRO A 64 -19.49 -5.96 -2.51
CA PRO A 64 -20.84 -5.43 -2.41
C PRO A 64 -20.90 -4.26 -1.42
N GLY A 65 -21.05 -3.02 -1.90
CA GLY A 65 -21.12 -1.85 -1.01
C GLY A 65 -20.77 -0.52 -1.66
N ARG A 66 -21.34 -0.22 -2.84
CA ARG A 66 -20.88 0.88 -3.72
C ARG A 66 -20.79 2.26 -3.07
N ALA A 67 -21.63 2.57 -2.08
CA ALA A 67 -21.60 3.84 -1.36
C ALA A 67 -21.15 3.69 0.11
N GLY A 68 -21.53 2.58 0.77
CA GLY A 68 -21.18 2.36 2.18
C GLY A 68 -19.69 2.14 2.42
N ALA A 69 -19.04 1.33 1.57
CA ALA A 69 -17.61 1.06 1.69
C ALA A 69 -16.75 2.34 1.54
N PRO A 70 -16.93 3.18 0.50
CA PRO A 70 -16.16 4.40 0.38
C PRO A 70 -16.46 5.41 1.49
N ALA A 71 -17.73 5.52 1.94
CA ALA A 71 -18.06 6.39 3.06
C ALA A 71 -17.34 5.98 4.35
N LEU A 72 -17.34 4.68 4.68
CA LEU A 72 -16.61 4.15 5.83
C LEU A 72 -15.10 4.29 5.68
N GLY A 73 -14.56 4.09 4.48
CA GLY A 73 -13.14 4.29 4.18
C GLY A 73 -12.70 5.75 4.35
N LEU A 74 -13.46 6.71 3.84
CA LEU A 74 -13.17 8.14 4.01
C LEU A 74 -13.32 8.59 5.48
N ALA A 75 -14.33 8.08 6.19
CA ALA A 75 -14.49 8.35 7.61
C ALA A 75 -13.30 7.77 8.42
N ALA A 76 -12.83 6.59 8.06
CA ALA A 76 -11.65 5.98 8.66
C ALA A 76 -10.37 6.76 8.37
N ALA A 77 -10.18 7.25 7.12
CA ALA A 77 -9.07 8.12 6.74
C ALA A 77 -9.04 9.38 7.62
N ALA A 78 -10.15 10.12 7.65
CA ALA A 78 -10.27 11.33 8.44
C ALA A 78 -10.06 11.05 9.94
N GLY A 79 -10.65 9.97 10.47
CA GLY A 79 -10.48 9.58 11.86
C GLY A 79 -9.02 9.24 12.21
N ALA A 80 -8.33 8.49 11.35
CA ALA A 80 -6.93 8.13 11.55
C ALA A 80 -6.01 9.36 11.51
N ASP A 81 -6.22 10.25 10.53
CA ASP A 81 -5.44 11.48 10.39
C ASP A 81 -5.67 12.41 11.59
N LEU A 82 -6.92 12.58 12.04
CA LEU A 82 -7.24 13.39 13.21
C LEU A 82 -6.58 12.84 14.49
N LEU A 83 -6.58 11.51 14.68
CA LEU A 83 -5.94 10.88 15.84
C LEU A 83 -4.41 11.05 15.86
N VAL A 84 -3.79 11.33 14.71
CA VAL A 84 -2.36 11.55 14.61
C VAL A 84 -1.98 13.04 14.62
N VAL A 85 -2.80 13.89 14.00
CA VAL A 85 -2.46 15.31 13.78
C VAL A 85 -2.93 16.22 14.92
N VAL A 86 -4.06 15.91 15.56
CA VAL A 86 -4.64 16.78 16.60
C VAL A 86 -3.92 16.68 17.95
N PRO A 87 -3.55 15.50 18.46
CA PRO A 87 -2.88 15.40 19.75
C PRO A 87 -1.46 15.98 19.73
N GLU A 88 -1.04 16.64 20.80
CA GLU A 88 0.35 17.10 20.96
C GLU A 88 1.35 15.94 21.01
N ARG A 89 0.90 14.77 21.47
CA ARG A 89 1.70 13.54 21.55
C ARG A 89 0.88 12.38 20.99
N PRO A 90 0.92 12.15 19.67
CA PRO A 90 0.14 11.09 19.07
C PRO A 90 0.73 9.72 19.42
N GLU A 91 -0.14 8.80 19.82
CA GLU A 91 0.21 7.42 20.13
C GLU A 91 -0.25 6.49 19.02
N ILE A 92 0.62 5.61 18.53
CA ILE A 92 0.26 4.61 17.52
C ILE A 92 -0.89 3.70 17.99
N GLY A 93 -0.98 3.44 19.30
CA GLY A 93 -2.06 2.65 19.89
C GLY A 93 -3.44 3.26 19.69
N ALA A 94 -3.55 4.59 19.59
CA ALA A 94 -4.82 5.27 19.35
C ALA A 94 -5.43 4.88 17.98
N LEU A 95 -4.60 4.55 16.99
CA LEU A 95 -5.06 4.12 15.67
C LEU A 95 -5.85 2.81 15.71
N LEU A 96 -5.73 1.98 16.77
CA LEU A 96 -6.55 0.78 16.95
C LEU A 96 -8.04 1.10 17.15
N ALA A 97 -8.37 2.31 17.58
CA ALA A 97 -9.76 2.75 17.67
C ALA A 97 -10.44 2.80 16.29
N VAL A 98 -9.70 3.08 15.22
CA VAL A 98 -10.25 3.22 13.86
C VAL A 98 -10.81 1.90 13.31
N PRO A 99 -10.06 0.78 13.23
CA PRO A 99 -10.62 -0.50 12.81
C PRO A 99 -11.65 -1.04 13.80
N GLY A 100 -11.50 -0.78 15.12
CA GLY A 100 -12.47 -1.19 16.12
C GLY A 100 -13.85 -0.53 15.92
N LEU A 101 -13.89 0.79 15.82
CA LEU A 101 -15.11 1.54 15.53
C LEU A 101 -15.60 1.30 14.09
N GLY A 102 -14.68 1.15 13.14
CA GLY A 102 -14.99 0.83 11.75
C GLY A 102 -15.69 -0.52 11.60
N LEU A 103 -15.31 -1.54 12.38
CA LEU A 103 -16.02 -2.81 12.44
C LEU A 103 -17.45 -2.64 12.94
N LEU A 104 -17.64 -1.90 14.04
CA LEU A 104 -18.98 -1.62 14.57
C LEU A 104 -19.86 -0.88 13.55
N ALA A 105 -19.29 0.13 12.89
CA ALA A 105 -19.96 0.90 11.86
C ALA A 105 -20.29 0.03 10.62
N ALA A 106 -19.39 -0.87 10.21
CA ALA A 106 -19.63 -1.80 9.12
C ALA A 106 -20.75 -2.79 9.46
N VAL A 107 -20.79 -3.34 10.68
CA VAL A 107 -21.88 -4.22 11.14
C VAL A 107 -23.20 -3.47 11.16
N LEU A 108 -23.24 -2.26 11.72
CA LEU A 108 -24.43 -1.42 11.73
C LEU A 108 -24.91 -1.12 10.30
N HIS A 109 -23.99 -0.79 9.39
CA HIS A 109 -24.28 -0.57 7.98
C HIS A 109 -24.93 -1.82 7.33
N GLN A 110 -24.41 -3.02 7.61
CA GLN A 110 -25.02 -4.27 7.11
C GLN A 110 -26.41 -4.52 7.71
N MET A 111 -26.62 -4.21 8.99
CA MET A 111 -27.92 -4.35 9.64
C MET A 111 -28.98 -3.41 9.05
N LEU A 112 -28.58 -2.20 8.66
CA LEU A 112 -29.47 -1.21 8.04
C LEU A 112 -29.70 -1.45 6.54
N ARG A 113 -28.86 -2.27 5.89
CA ARG A 113 -28.98 -2.56 4.46
C ARG A 113 -30.23 -3.41 4.18
N ARG A 114 -31.01 -2.98 3.18
CA ARG A 114 -32.22 -3.67 2.69
C ARG A 114 -31.86 -5.04 2.09
N ALA A 115 -32.72 -6.03 2.34
CA ALA A 115 -32.61 -7.38 1.78
C ALA A 115 -32.82 -7.38 0.25
N PRO A 116 -32.27 -8.36 -0.49
CA PRO A 116 -31.47 -9.52 -0.03
C PRO A 116 -29.99 -9.19 0.23
N ARG A 117 -29.42 -9.84 1.26
CA ARG A 117 -28.01 -9.71 1.63
C ARG A 117 -27.26 -10.94 1.13
N SER A 118 -26.51 -10.80 0.05
CA SER A 118 -25.53 -11.81 -0.37
C SER A 118 -24.14 -11.42 0.11
N ASP A 119 -23.33 -12.43 0.45
CA ASP A 119 -21.92 -12.31 0.79
C ASP A 119 -21.60 -11.27 1.88
N VAL A 120 -22.30 -11.37 3.01
CA VAL A 120 -22.11 -10.46 4.15
C VAL A 120 -20.69 -10.56 4.71
N VAL A 121 -20.15 -11.77 4.79
CA VAL A 121 -18.79 -12.01 5.30
C VAL A 121 -17.75 -11.38 4.38
N GLY A 122 -17.84 -11.59 3.06
CA GLY A 122 -16.94 -10.95 2.09
C GLY A 122 -17.06 -9.42 2.11
N SER A 123 -18.29 -8.89 2.26
CA SER A 123 -18.52 -7.46 2.39
C SER A 123 -17.90 -6.87 3.66
N LEU A 124 -18.09 -7.50 4.82
CA LEU A 124 -17.51 -7.06 6.09
C LEU A 124 -15.98 -7.16 6.08
N ALA A 125 -15.43 -8.29 5.64
CA ALA A 125 -13.98 -8.49 5.54
C ALA A 125 -13.35 -7.46 4.60
N GLY A 126 -13.98 -7.23 3.45
CA GLY A 126 -13.53 -6.27 2.46
C GLY A 126 -13.57 -4.81 2.95
N VAL A 127 -14.59 -4.43 3.71
CA VAL A 127 -14.68 -3.10 4.34
C VAL A 127 -13.67 -2.96 5.47
N LEU A 128 -13.53 -3.97 6.32
CA LEU A 128 -12.58 -3.92 7.44
C LEU A 128 -11.13 -3.85 6.94
N LEU A 129 -10.81 -4.60 5.87
CA LEU A 129 -9.50 -4.51 5.22
C LEU A 129 -9.26 -3.11 4.65
N LEU A 130 -10.25 -2.47 4.02
CA LEU A 130 -10.15 -1.08 3.58
C LEU A 130 -9.86 -0.13 4.75
N VAL A 131 -10.67 -0.21 5.81
CA VAL A 131 -10.52 0.64 7.00
C VAL A 131 -9.13 0.47 7.62
N THR A 132 -8.67 -0.78 7.76
CA THR A 132 -7.37 -1.10 8.34
C THR A 132 -6.21 -0.58 7.49
N THR A 133 -6.30 -0.75 6.16
CA THR A 133 -5.23 -0.31 5.25
C THR A 133 -5.16 1.21 5.15
N VAL A 134 -6.30 1.90 5.11
CA VAL A 134 -6.36 3.37 5.14
C VAL A 134 -5.85 3.92 6.47
N ALA A 135 -6.22 3.30 7.60
CA ALA A 135 -5.69 3.67 8.91
C ALA A 135 -4.17 3.43 9.01
N ALA A 136 -3.67 2.34 8.42
CA ALA A 136 -2.24 2.06 8.37
C ALA A 136 -1.45 3.13 7.58
N LEU A 137 -2.04 3.75 6.55
CA LEU A 137 -1.40 4.88 5.85
C LEU A 137 -1.16 6.08 6.78
N ALA A 138 -2.01 6.30 7.79
CA ALA A 138 -1.81 7.39 8.76
C ALA A 138 -0.53 7.19 9.61
N VAL A 139 -0.03 5.95 9.73
CA VAL A 139 1.27 5.69 10.40
C VAL A 139 2.43 6.39 9.69
N LEU A 140 2.31 6.67 8.38
CA LEU A 140 3.33 7.42 7.65
C LEU A 140 3.52 8.87 8.17
N LEU A 141 2.49 9.42 8.82
CA LEU A 141 2.55 10.72 9.49
C LEU A 141 3.43 10.68 10.76
N LEU A 142 3.58 9.50 11.37
CA LEU A 142 4.37 9.30 12.60
C LEU A 142 5.85 9.03 12.34
N LEU A 143 6.27 8.76 11.10
CA LEU A 143 7.66 8.42 10.78
C LEU A 143 8.69 9.47 11.26
N PRO A 144 8.46 10.79 11.11
CA PRO A 144 9.39 11.81 11.60
C PRO A 144 9.51 11.90 13.12
N ALA A 145 8.55 11.32 13.86
CA ALA A 145 8.64 11.23 15.31
C ALA A 145 9.41 9.97 15.75
N ALA A 146 9.47 8.94 14.90
CA ALA A 146 10.17 7.68 15.18
C ALA A 146 11.66 7.70 14.78
N GLY A 147 12.03 8.53 13.81
CA GLY A 147 13.41 8.77 13.38
C GLY A 147 13.63 10.26 13.11
N ASP A 148 14.79 10.65 12.57
CA ASP A 148 14.92 12.01 12.05
C ASP A 148 14.13 12.17 10.72
N GLY A 149 13.84 13.42 10.34
CA GLY A 149 13.01 13.72 9.18
C GLY A 149 13.57 13.17 7.86
N THR A 150 14.90 12.98 7.78
CA THR A 150 15.62 12.38 6.66
C THR A 150 15.51 10.85 6.64
N ALA A 151 15.61 10.19 7.79
CA ALA A 151 15.47 8.75 7.95
C ALA A 151 14.05 8.28 7.59
N ALA A 152 13.04 9.12 7.83
CA ALA A 152 11.66 8.85 7.42
C ALA A 152 11.47 8.69 5.89
N VAL A 153 12.41 9.16 5.07
CA VAL A 153 12.36 9.05 3.61
C VAL A 153 12.84 7.68 3.13
N SER A 154 13.82 7.08 3.80
CA SER A 154 14.46 5.82 3.37
C SER A 154 13.45 4.66 3.20
N PRO A 155 12.57 4.35 4.18
CA PRO A 155 11.57 3.29 4.02
C PRO A 155 10.63 3.50 2.84
N LEU A 156 10.27 4.75 2.54
CA LEU A 156 9.38 5.10 1.43
C LEU A 156 10.05 4.82 0.08
N LEU A 157 11.34 5.14 -0.03
CA LEU A 157 12.14 4.84 -1.22
C LEU A 157 12.34 3.33 -1.39
N VAL A 158 12.54 2.57 -0.31
CA VAL A 158 12.66 1.11 -0.34
C VAL A 158 11.39 0.47 -0.92
N VAL A 159 10.21 0.87 -0.41
CA VAL A 159 8.92 0.38 -0.91
C VAL A 159 8.71 0.81 -2.36
N GLY A 160 8.95 2.09 -2.68
CA GLY A 160 8.80 2.62 -4.03
C GLY A 160 9.68 1.92 -5.07
N ALA A 161 10.96 1.72 -4.76
CA ALA A 161 11.90 1.02 -5.62
C ALA A 161 11.51 -0.45 -5.81
N THR A 162 11.03 -1.11 -4.76
CA THR A 162 10.56 -2.50 -4.84
C THR A 162 9.42 -2.65 -5.84
N LEU A 163 8.41 -1.78 -5.77
CA LEU A 163 7.25 -1.82 -6.66
C LEU A 163 7.60 -1.41 -8.09
N LEU A 164 8.43 -0.36 -8.24
CA LEU A 164 8.84 0.14 -9.54
C LEU A 164 9.66 -0.90 -10.30
N VAL A 165 10.71 -1.43 -9.67
CA VAL A 165 11.57 -2.45 -10.30
C VAL A 165 10.80 -3.73 -10.57
N GLY A 166 9.95 -4.19 -9.64
CA GLY A 166 9.08 -5.35 -9.88
C GLY A 166 8.19 -5.16 -11.11
N SER A 167 7.52 -4.01 -11.21
CA SER A 167 6.65 -3.71 -12.36
C SER A 167 7.42 -3.59 -13.68
N LEU A 168 8.64 -3.03 -13.66
CA LEU A 168 9.51 -2.94 -14.84
C LEU A 168 10.04 -4.31 -15.28
N VAL A 169 10.39 -5.17 -14.32
CA VAL A 169 10.82 -6.54 -14.62
C VAL A 169 9.68 -7.34 -15.25
N ASP A 170 8.47 -7.23 -14.72
CA ASP A 170 7.29 -7.87 -15.32
C ASP A 170 6.94 -7.31 -16.70
N LEU A 171 7.32 -6.07 -16.99
CA LEU A 171 7.16 -5.46 -18.31
C LEU A 171 8.19 -5.99 -19.33
N LEU A 172 9.44 -6.21 -18.90
CA LEU A 172 10.58 -6.45 -19.78
C LEU A 172 10.99 -7.92 -19.92
N LEU A 173 10.88 -8.71 -18.85
CA LEU A 173 11.37 -10.09 -18.83
C LEU A 173 10.26 -11.13 -19.11
N PRO A 174 10.59 -12.27 -19.77
CA PRO A 174 9.69 -13.42 -19.87
C PRO A 174 9.30 -13.95 -18.49
N ARG A 175 8.02 -14.30 -18.30
CA ARG A 175 7.44 -14.61 -16.99
C ARG A 175 7.28 -16.12 -16.78
N PRO A 176 8.08 -16.78 -15.91
CA PRO A 176 7.54 -17.91 -15.18
C PRO A 176 6.47 -17.35 -14.24
N VAL A 177 5.21 -17.53 -14.62
CA VAL A 177 4.05 -17.02 -13.88
C VAL A 177 3.94 -17.73 -12.53
N ILE A 178 3.65 -16.97 -11.47
CA ILE A 178 3.45 -17.53 -10.12
C ILE A 178 2.20 -18.41 -10.10
N ALA A 179 1.13 -17.93 -10.74
CA ALA A 179 -0.12 -18.64 -10.93
C ALA A 179 -0.83 -18.14 -12.20
N ALA A 180 -1.76 -18.93 -12.71
CA ALA A 180 -2.56 -18.56 -13.89
C ALA A 180 -3.35 -17.26 -13.62
N GLY A 181 -3.24 -16.27 -14.51
CA GLY A 181 -3.95 -15.00 -14.43
C GLY A 181 -3.35 -13.95 -13.49
N VAL A 182 -2.36 -14.30 -12.67
CA VAL A 182 -1.66 -13.34 -11.79
C VAL A 182 -0.68 -12.52 -12.63
N PRO A 183 -0.71 -11.18 -12.57
CA PRO A 183 0.10 -10.35 -13.44
C PRO A 183 1.61 -10.45 -13.13
N GLN A 184 1.98 -10.77 -11.88
CA GLN A 184 3.36 -10.83 -11.40
C GLN A 184 4.08 -12.15 -11.67
N GLY A 185 5.34 -12.06 -12.10
CA GLY A 185 6.27 -13.19 -12.23
C GLY A 185 7.20 -13.34 -11.03
N VAL A 186 7.77 -14.54 -10.86
CA VAL A 186 8.77 -14.81 -9.82
C VAL A 186 10.01 -13.88 -9.91
N PRO A 187 10.58 -13.61 -11.11
CA PRO A 187 11.76 -12.75 -11.22
C PRO A 187 11.47 -11.31 -10.78
N ALA A 188 10.28 -10.79 -11.05
CA ALA A 188 9.86 -9.46 -10.64
C ALA A 188 9.78 -9.34 -9.12
N LEU A 189 9.24 -10.37 -8.45
CA LEU A 189 9.19 -10.41 -6.99
C LEU A 189 10.61 -10.35 -6.40
N VAL A 190 11.50 -11.23 -6.86
CA VAL A 190 12.87 -11.33 -6.33
C VAL A 190 13.67 -10.05 -6.62
N LEU A 191 13.68 -9.58 -7.86
CA LEU A 191 14.45 -8.40 -8.25
C LEU A 191 13.87 -7.11 -7.65
N GLY A 192 12.56 -7.03 -7.46
CA GLY A 192 11.93 -5.93 -6.72
C GLY A 192 12.43 -5.86 -5.28
N VAL A 193 12.39 -6.98 -4.54
CA VAL A 193 12.89 -7.03 -3.16
C VAL A 193 14.38 -6.66 -3.10
N LEU A 194 15.20 -7.22 -4.01
CA LEU A 194 16.62 -6.89 -4.07
C LEU A 194 16.88 -5.41 -4.36
N ALA A 195 16.05 -4.77 -5.19
CA ALA A 195 16.14 -3.33 -5.42
C ALA A 195 15.80 -2.51 -4.16
N GLY A 196 14.77 -2.89 -3.41
CA GLY A 196 14.47 -2.28 -2.11
C GLY A 196 15.62 -2.43 -1.12
N VAL A 197 16.21 -3.63 -1.02
CA VAL A 197 17.39 -3.90 -0.19
C VAL A 197 18.58 -3.02 -0.62
N ALA A 198 18.85 -2.91 -1.92
CA ALA A 198 19.92 -2.06 -2.42
C ALA A 198 19.70 -0.58 -2.06
N VAL A 199 18.47 -0.08 -2.17
CA VAL A 199 18.13 1.29 -1.75
C VAL A 199 18.34 1.50 -0.25
N ALA A 200 17.96 0.52 0.59
CA ALA A 200 18.19 0.59 2.02
C ALA A 200 19.68 0.69 2.37
N VAL A 201 20.51 -0.18 1.77
CA VAL A 201 21.96 -0.23 2.03
C VAL A 201 22.68 1.01 1.51
N VAL A 202 22.32 1.50 0.32
CA VAL A 202 22.90 2.74 -0.22
C VAL A 202 22.44 3.95 0.61
N GLY A 203 21.17 3.98 1.00
CA GLY A 203 20.57 5.06 1.76
C GLY A 203 21.06 5.16 3.21
N SER A 204 21.52 4.05 3.81
CA SER A 204 22.01 4.04 5.19
C SER A 204 23.38 4.71 5.36
N GLY A 205 24.13 4.94 4.26
CA GLY A 205 25.47 5.54 4.32
C GLY A 205 26.44 4.77 5.23
N ALA A 206 26.29 3.45 5.29
CA ALA A 206 26.97 2.62 6.28
C ALA A 206 28.49 2.58 6.06
N ASP A 207 29.24 2.95 7.09
CA ASP A 207 30.71 2.84 7.13
C ASP A 207 31.18 1.59 7.92
N ASP A 208 30.26 0.85 8.54
CA ASP A 208 30.53 -0.32 9.35
C ASP A 208 29.57 -1.49 9.06
N VAL A 209 30.00 -2.70 9.43
CA VAL A 209 29.26 -3.94 9.15
C VAL A 209 27.92 -4.00 9.86
N ALA A 210 27.79 -3.46 11.07
CA ALA A 210 26.54 -3.56 11.83
C ALA A 210 25.44 -2.73 11.17
N THR A 211 25.77 -1.52 10.70
CA THR A 211 24.82 -0.66 9.96
C THR A 211 24.42 -1.29 8.62
N VAL A 212 25.37 -1.91 7.90
CA VAL A 212 25.05 -2.66 6.66
C VAL A 212 24.07 -3.81 6.94
N LEU A 213 24.32 -4.60 8.00
CA LEU A 213 23.43 -5.69 8.38
C LEU A 213 22.04 -5.20 8.79
N GLY A 214 21.95 -4.09 9.51
CA GLY A 214 20.69 -3.43 9.83
C GLY A 214 19.91 -3.04 8.58
N ALA A 215 20.55 -2.30 7.67
CA ALA A 215 19.95 -1.87 6.42
C ALA A 215 19.51 -3.03 5.52
N LEU A 216 20.27 -4.13 5.48
CA LEU A 216 19.90 -5.36 4.80
C LEU A 216 18.61 -5.96 5.36
N VAL A 217 18.51 -6.09 6.69
CA VAL A 217 17.33 -6.66 7.37
C VAL A 217 16.11 -5.77 7.18
N ALA A 218 16.27 -4.45 7.37
CA ALA A 218 15.20 -3.48 7.15
C ALA A 218 14.71 -3.44 5.70
N GLY A 219 15.65 -3.38 4.75
CA GLY A 219 15.36 -3.41 3.32
C GLY A 219 14.66 -4.71 2.90
N LEU A 220 15.09 -5.85 3.46
CA LEU A 220 14.46 -7.14 3.20
C LEU A 220 13.04 -7.19 3.76
N ALA A 221 12.83 -6.73 5.01
CA ALA A 221 11.52 -6.73 5.65
C ALA A 221 10.52 -5.84 4.89
N LEU A 222 10.91 -4.59 4.60
CA LEU A 222 10.08 -3.63 3.87
C LEU A 222 9.82 -4.07 2.42
N GLY A 223 10.89 -4.50 1.73
CA GLY A 223 10.80 -4.99 0.36
C GLY A 223 9.90 -6.23 0.27
N ALA A 224 10.06 -7.20 1.17
CA ALA A 224 9.23 -8.40 1.20
C ALA A 224 7.75 -8.06 1.47
N VAL A 225 7.46 -7.22 2.46
CA VAL A 225 6.08 -6.78 2.74
C VAL A 225 5.48 -6.07 1.52
N ALA A 226 6.23 -5.18 0.88
CA ALA A 226 5.77 -4.48 -0.30
C ALA A 226 5.48 -5.43 -1.47
N ALA A 227 6.42 -6.34 -1.77
CA ALA A 227 6.33 -7.29 -2.86
C ALA A 227 5.19 -8.31 -2.65
N LEU A 228 5.05 -8.86 -1.44
CA LEU A 228 3.99 -9.82 -1.11
C LEU A 228 2.61 -9.15 -1.10
N THR A 229 2.51 -7.91 -0.61
CA THR A 229 1.25 -7.15 -0.65
C THR A 229 0.87 -6.80 -2.09
N GLY A 230 1.85 -6.43 -2.92
CA GLY A 230 1.66 -6.22 -4.35
C GLY A 230 1.19 -7.48 -5.06
N LEU A 231 1.76 -8.64 -4.72
CA LEU A 231 1.32 -9.96 -5.20
C LEU A 231 -0.11 -10.28 -4.75
N ALA A 232 -0.47 -10.02 -3.50
CA ALA A 232 -1.83 -10.20 -2.99
C ALA A 232 -2.84 -9.33 -3.77
N ALA A 233 -2.49 -8.06 -4.03
CA ALA A 233 -3.28 -7.21 -4.93
C ALA A 233 -3.33 -7.79 -6.36
N GLY A 234 -2.25 -8.42 -6.83
CA GLY A 234 -2.21 -9.22 -8.06
C GLY A 234 -3.26 -10.32 -8.14
N TYR A 235 -3.46 -11.07 -7.05
CA TYR A 235 -4.51 -12.09 -6.97
C TYR A 235 -5.92 -11.49 -7.01
N VAL A 236 -6.14 -10.33 -6.37
CA VAL A 236 -7.40 -9.59 -6.49
C VAL A 236 -7.66 -9.20 -7.95
N VAL A 237 -6.61 -8.82 -8.67
CA VAL A 237 -6.69 -8.51 -10.10
C VAL A 237 -6.94 -9.74 -10.96
N ALA A 238 -6.34 -10.86 -10.62
CA ALA A 238 -6.59 -12.13 -11.32
C ALA A 238 -8.05 -12.58 -11.16
N ALA A 239 -8.69 -12.24 -10.02
CA ALA A 239 -10.10 -12.54 -9.76
C ALA A 239 -11.10 -11.68 -10.58
N GLY A 240 -10.64 -10.66 -11.29
CA GLY A 240 -11.45 -9.87 -12.24
C GLY A 240 -11.87 -8.49 -11.72
N PRO A 241 -10.99 -7.47 -11.78
CA PRO A 241 -11.33 -6.10 -11.39
C PRO A 241 -12.34 -5.53 -12.37
N ARG A 242 -13.24 -4.68 -11.87
CA ARG A 242 -14.26 -4.04 -12.71
C ARG A 242 -13.70 -2.88 -13.53
N ARG A 243 -12.57 -2.30 -13.12
CA ARG A 243 -11.90 -1.18 -13.82
C ARG A 243 -10.38 -1.26 -13.69
N ALA A 244 -9.67 -1.07 -14.80
CA ALA A 244 -8.22 -1.23 -14.84
C ALA A 244 -7.45 -0.19 -14.02
N TRP A 245 -7.84 1.09 -14.09
CA TRP A 245 -7.20 2.16 -13.29
C TRP A 245 -7.24 1.88 -11.79
N ALA A 246 -8.32 1.26 -11.31
CA ALA A 246 -8.53 1.00 -9.89
C ALA A 246 -7.55 -0.05 -9.38
N ALA A 247 -7.28 -1.07 -10.20
CA ALA A 247 -6.37 -2.11 -9.77
C ALA A 247 -4.89 -1.73 -9.94
N ALA A 248 -4.54 -0.80 -10.83
CA ALA A 248 -3.22 -0.15 -10.82
C ALA A 248 -3.00 0.67 -9.53
N LEU A 249 -4.01 1.46 -9.11
CA LEU A 249 -3.98 2.18 -7.83
C LEU A 249 -3.87 1.22 -6.64
N LEU A 250 -4.67 0.13 -6.62
CA LEU A 250 -4.62 -0.85 -5.55
C LEU A 250 -3.24 -1.51 -5.44
N GLN A 251 -2.67 -1.96 -6.55
CA GLN A 251 -1.35 -2.60 -6.58
C GLN A 251 -0.21 -1.67 -6.17
N ALA A 252 -0.35 -0.37 -6.42
CA ALA A 252 0.68 0.61 -6.08
C ALA A 252 0.55 1.17 -4.66
N VAL A 253 -0.66 1.43 -4.17
CA VAL A 253 -0.89 2.13 -2.89
C VAL A 253 -1.00 1.16 -1.71
N LEU A 254 -1.62 -0.01 -1.90
CA LEU A 254 -1.79 -0.99 -0.82
C LEU A 254 -0.45 -1.45 -0.18
N PRO A 255 0.64 -1.65 -0.95
CA PRO A 255 1.93 -1.99 -0.35
C PRO A 255 2.51 -0.91 0.58
N PHE A 256 2.30 0.39 0.29
CA PHE A 256 2.70 1.46 1.21
C PHE A 256 1.93 1.39 2.52
N ALA A 257 0.62 1.13 2.46
CA ALA A 257 -0.22 0.93 3.64
C ALA A 257 0.28 -0.23 4.51
N ALA A 258 0.56 -1.37 3.89
CA ALA A 258 1.04 -2.57 4.59
C ALA A 258 2.46 -2.40 5.16
N ALA A 259 3.33 -1.65 4.47
CA ALA A 259 4.70 -1.40 4.92
C ALA A 259 4.79 -0.31 6.01
N ALA A 260 3.80 0.57 6.14
CA ALA A 260 3.86 1.72 7.07
C ALA A 260 4.13 1.33 8.55
N PRO A 261 3.45 0.33 9.15
CA PRO A 261 3.77 -0.12 10.51
C PRO A 261 5.16 -0.74 10.65
N VAL A 262 5.64 -1.42 9.61
CA VAL A 262 6.97 -2.03 9.58
C VAL A 262 8.04 -0.93 9.49
N ALA A 263 7.83 0.07 8.64
CA ALA A 263 8.70 1.23 8.53
C ALA A 263 8.82 1.97 9.87
N PHE A 264 7.69 2.20 10.54
CA PHE A 264 7.67 2.81 11.87
C PHE A 264 8.46 1.99 12.90
N SER A 265 8.29 0.66 12.89
CA SER A 265 9.00 -0.25 13.81
C SER A 265 10.51 -0.27 13.56
N VAL A 266 10.93 -0.28 12.29
CA VAL A 266 12.34 -0.25 11.88
C VAL A 266 13.03 1.05 12.31
N LEU A 267 12.34 2.20 12.14
CA LEU A 267 12.85 3.49 12.60
C LEU A 267 12.96 3.56 14.13
N LEU A 268 11.94 3.05 14.84
CA LEU A 268 11.97 2.95 16.31
C LEU A 268 13.16 2.15 16.83
N GLN A 269 13.55 1.10 16.11
CA GLN A 269 14.69 0.25 16.44
C GLN A 269 16.03 0.82 15.97
N LYS A 270 16.04 1.95 15.24
CA LYS A 270 17.23 2.59 14.65
C LYS A 270 18.03 1.66 13.73
N VAL A 271 17.32 0.87 12.93
CA VAL A 271 17.91 -0.12 12.01
C VAL A 271 18.15 0.49 10.60
N LEU A 272 17.59 1.67 10.33
CA LEU A 272 17.81 2.49 9.13
C LEU A 272 18.26 3.90 9.52
#